data_AF-A0ABD2R9Y0-F1
#
_entry.id   AF-A0ABD2R9Y0-F1
#
_cell.length_a   1.000
_cell.length_b   1.000
_cell.length_c   1.000
_cell.angle_alpha   90.00
_cell.angle_beta   90.00
_cell.angle_gamma   90.00
#
_symmetry.space_group_name_H-M   'P 1'
#
loop_
_entity.id
_entity.type
_entity.pdbx_description
1 polymer ?
#
loop_
_entity_poly.entity_id
_entity_poly.type
_entity_poly.pdbx_seq_one_letter_code
_entity_poly.pdbx_strand_id
1 'polypeptide(L)'
;MVDEALRRVPNSNGDKNIDQVNQIRDSLAIMGDNSTAFSLPQPHLQRTKLCDMKDAELDPLYVKKRERLKEVVTSIIRPKIVQGKSLNGKEFVSFLEQILDALNKGEIPSTGSLVEVFNKGILERCLKLYNERMAKLVLPMPRESLQKAHVEHRQAAMNVFDEQHFGRHHAKKSVDKLDEEIEKVYKNIMLANEYQSSKLCEALYTRCEDKMDHLQVLRLPSMAKFNAGFIQCNQSFHGECVGPSKINYETRMMKMLEKSKSSFIKDYNHRLFNWLVAFSLFMVVVGRFVIKFILVEIGAWILFIFLETYTRMFWSAESLYYNPVWHFIVAAWETLVYSPILDLDRWAIPVCVMAVIFVVYWRCYGRRKHGPMLLLPMYSNPKDRHRTE
;
A
#
# COMPACT_ATOMS: atom_id res chain seq x y z
N MET A 1 49.19 36.87 13.45
CA MET A 1 49.07 36.76 14.92
C MET A 1 47.80 36.01 15.33
N VAL A 2 46.60 36.44 14.94
CA VAL A 2 45.34 35.72 15.28
C VAL A 2 45.27 34.36 14.58
N ASP A 3 45.43 34.32 13.26
CA ASP A 3 45.35 33.07 12.49
C ASP A 3 46.40 32.05 12.91
N GLU A 4 47.57 32.53 13.33
CA GLU A 4 48.65 31.68 13.83
C GLU A 4 48.33 31.11 15.21
N ALA A 5 47.75 31.92 16.12
CA ALA A 5 47.35 31.47 17.45
C ALA A 5 46.17 30.49 17.44
N LEU A 6 45.31 30.57 16.42
CA LEU A 6 44.16 29.68 16.22
C LEU A 6 44.49 28.41 15.44
N ARG A 7 45.70 28.26 14.89
CA ARG A 7 46.10 27.01 14.24
C ARG A 7 46.13 25.85 15.22
N ARG A 8 45.65 24.69 14.75
CA ARG A 8 45.77 23.43 15.49
C ARG A 8 47.23 23.10 15.76
N VAL A 9 47.46 22.53 16.93
CA VAL A 9 48.73 21.92 17.31
C VAL A 9 48.70 20.44 16.95
N PRO A 10 49.74 19.90 16.29
CA PRO A 10 49.81 18.47 15.96
C PRO A 10 49.71 17.61 17.23
N ASN A 11 48.88 16.55 17.17
CA ASN A 11 48.66 15.63 18.28
C ASN A 11 48.95 14.16 17.89
N SER A 12 50.19 13.88 17.47
CA SER A 12 50.57 12.53 17.00
C SER A 12 50.47 11.43 18.07
N ASN A 13 50.47 11.81 19.35
CA ASN A 13 50.46 10.88 20.49
C ASN A 13 49.07 10.71 21.13
N GLY A 14 48.02 11.38 20.61
CA GLY A 14 46.66 11.29 21.15
C GLY A 14 46.49 11.87 22.56
N ASP A 15 47.21 12.95 22.89
CA ASP A 15 47.08 13.64 24.17
C ASP A 15 45.73 14.37 24.27
N LYS A 16 44.92 13.98 25.26
CA LYS A 16 43.60 14.57 25.49
C LYS A 16 43.64 16.07 25.78
N ASN A 17 44.71 16.59 26.38
CA ASN A 17 44.83 18.02 26.66
C ASN A 17 45.05 18.81 25.37
N ILE A 18 45.83 18.26 24.44
CA ILE A 18 46.05 18.88 23.12
C ILE A 18 44.76 18.85 22.31
N ASP A 19 43.97 17.77 22.41
CA ASP A 19 42.64 17.71 21.78
C ASP A 19 41.69 18.77 22.34
N GLN A 20 41.67 18.98 23.66
CA GLN A 20 40.88 20.04 24.29
C GLN A 20 41.33 21.44 23.82
N VAL A 21 42.64 21.70 23.76
CA VAL A 21 43.17 22.98 23.27
C VAL A 21 42.80 23.20 21.80
N ASN A 22 42.90 22.16 20.97
CA ASN A 22 42.50 22.23 19.57
C ASN A 22 40.99 22.45 19.42
N GLN A 23 40.17 21.82 20.26
CA GLN A 23 38.72 22.04 20.30
C GLN A 23 38.38 23.50 20.66
N ILE A 24 39.10 24.12 21.60
CA ILE A 24 38.93 25.54 21.95
C ILE A 24 39.33 26.43 20.76
N ARG A 25 40.48 26.16 20.13
CA ARG A 25 40.96 26.91 18.97
C ARG A 25 40.00 26.83 17.79
N ASP A 26 39.51 25.62 17.50
CA ASP A 26 38.48 25.41 16.49
C ASP A 26 37.25 26.23 16.86
N SER A 27 36.74 26.11 18.09
CA SER A 27 35.57 26.88 18.54
C SER A 27 35.73 28.40 18.41
N LEU A 28 36.92 28.93 18.71
CA LEU A 28 37.22 30.36 18.55
C LEU A 28 37.32 30.78 17.08
N ALA A 29 37.94 29.95 16.24
CA ALA A 29 37.98 30.17 14.78
C ALA A 29 36.58 30.13 14.16
N ILE A 30 35.68 29.32 14.72
CA ILE A 30 34.29 29.12 14.33
C ILE A 30 33.40 30.33 14.68
N MET A 31 33.64 30.99 15.81
CA MET A 31 32.76 32.04 16.33
C MET A 31 32.96 33.42 15.71
N GLY A 32 34.06 33.66 14.97
CA GLY A 32 34.37 35.00 14.47
C GLY A 32 35.12 35.01 13.14
N ASP A 33 34.41 35.38 12.06
CA ASP A 33 34.99 35.59 10.72
C ASP A 33 36.00 36.75 10.66
N ASN A 34 35.90 37.72 11.59
CA ASN A 34 36.73 38.92 11.68
C ASN A 34 37.40 39.04 13.05
N SER A 35 38.11 37.99 13.45
CA SER A 35 38.84 37.97 14.72
C SER A 35 40.02 38.93 14.68
N THR A 36 40.05 39.91 15.59
CA THR A 36 41.14 40.88 15.73
C THR A 36 41.82 40.72 17.09
N ALA A 37 43.13 40.94 17.15
CA ALA A 37 43.87 40.95 18.40
C ALA A 37 44.66 42.26 18.55
N PHE A 38 44.67 42.79 19.76
CA PHE A 38 45.34 44.03 20.11
C PHE A 38 46.08 43.85 21.44
N SER A 39 47.34 44.28 21.51
CA SER A 39 48.17 44.14 22.72
C SER A 39 48.37 45.46 23.44
N LEU A 40 48.06 45.48 24.74
CA LEU A 40 48.35 46.60 25.64
C LEU A 40 49.53 46.23 26.54
N PRO A 41 50.56 47.10 26.67
CA PRO A 41 51.66 46.89 27.61
C PRO A 41 51.17 47.12 29.04
N GLN A 42 52.01 46.79 30.02
CA GLN A 42 51.67 47.07 31.41
C GLN A 42 51.55 48.59 31.64
N PRO A 43 50.44 49.10 32.19
CA PRO A 43 50.20 50.54 32.33
C PRO A 43 51.10 51.21 33.38
N HIS A 44 51.37 50.53 34.49
CA HIS A 44 52.21 51.00 35.58
C HIS A 44 52.64 49.84 36.49
N LEU A 45 53.68 50.02 37.32
CA LEU A 45 54.16 49.00 38.27
C LEU A 45 53.18 48.78 39.43
N GLN A 46 52.55 49.85 39.92
CA GLN A 46 51.58 49.81 41.02
C GLN A 46 50.17 49.48 40.50
N ARG A 47 49.87 48.19 40.34
CA ARG A 47 48.62 47.69 39.72
C ARG A 47 47.34 48.01 40.50
N THR A 48 47.43 48.19 41.82
CA THR A 48 46.26 48.40 42.69
C THR A 48 45.71 49.83 42.66
N LYS A 49 46.45 50.78 42.09
CA LYS A 49 46.09 52.22 42.06
C LYS A 49 45.82 52.75 40.65
N LEU A 50 45.68 51.85 39.66
CA LEU A 50 45.56 52.25 38.24
C LEU A 50 44.35 53.14 37.95
N CYS A 51 43.26 52.99 38.68
CA CYS A 51 42.04 53.81 38.50
C CYS A 51 42.17 55.23 39.07
N ASP A 52 43.09 55.44 40.01
CA ASP A 52 43.31 56.74 40.66
C ASP A 52 44.42 57.55 39.96
N MET A 53 45.21 56.90 39.10
CA MET A 53 46.31 57.50 38.36
C MET A 53 45.82 58.29 37.15
N LYS A 54 46.45 59.44 36.91
CA LYS A 54 46.25 60.20 35.67
C LYS A 54 47.09 59.62 34.54
N ASP A 55 46.72 59.93 33.30
CA ASP A 55 47.46 59.48 32.11
C ASP A 55 48.95 59.89 32.11
N ALA A 56 49.30 61.00 32.78
CA ALA A 56 50.69 61.44 32.93
C ALA A 56 51.54 60.53 33.84
N GLU A 57 50.90 59.72 34.69
CA GLU A 57 51.54 58.79 35.61
C GLU A 57 51.63 57.38 35.01
N LEU A 58 51.02 57.14 33.85
CA LEU A 58 51.04 55.87 33.15
C LEU A 58 52.19 55.81 32.14
N ASP A 59 52.57 54.60 31.76
CA ASP A 59 53.53 54.38 30.67
C ASP A 59 53.03 55.08 29.38
N PRO A 60 53.82 55.98 28.78
CA PRO A 60 53.41 56.70 27.56
C PRO A 60 53.08 55.78 26.38
N LEU A 61 53.75 54.62 26.28
CA LEU A 61 53.46 53.61 25.27
C LEU A 61 52.11 52.93 25.52
N TYR A 62 51.75 52.70 26.79
CA TYR A 62 50.42 52.22 27.15
C TYR A 62 49.35 53.21 26.73
N VAL A 63 49.49 54.49 27.11
CA VAL A 63 48.51 55.54 26.78
C VAL A 63 48.34 55.64 25.26
N LYS A 64 49.44 55.70 24.50
CA LYS A 64 49.40 55.73 23.03
C LYS A 64 48.69 54.51 22.43
N LYS A 65 48.97 53.31 22.93
CA LYS A 65 48.32 52.08 22.46
C LYS A 65 46.84 52.00 22.86
N ARG A 66 46.48 52.51 24.04
CA ARG A 66 45.09 52.60 24.49
C ARG A 66 44.28 53.54 23.59
N GLU A 67 44.82 54.70 23.22
CA GLU A 67 44.13 55.59 22.28
C GLU A 67 43.99 54.96 20.89
N ARG A 68 45.03 54.29 20.39
CA ARG A 68 44.94 53.51 19.14
C ARG A 68 43.89 52.38 19.22
N LEU A 69 43.72 51.74 20.37
CA LEU A 69 42.65 50.75 20.55
C LEU A 69 41.26 51.37 20.40
N LYS A 70 41.03 52.58 20.94
CA LYS A 70 39.76 53.29 20.76
C LYS A 70 39.48 53.57 19.29
N GLU A 71 40.49 54.00 18.53
CA GLU A 71 40.37 54.21 17.08
C GLU A 71 40.03 52.92 16.34
N VAL A 72 40.73 51.82 16.66
CA VAL A 72 40.46 50.50 16.09
C VAL A 72 39.02 50.06 16.38
N VAL A 73 38.58 50.12 17.64
CA VAL A 73 37.20 49.78 18.02
C VAL A 73 36.19 50.63 17.27
N THR A 74 36.41 51.95 17.19
CA THR A 74 35.51 52.88 16.47
C THR A 74 35.39 52.54 14.99
N SER A 75 36.49 52.12 14.34
CA SER A 75 36.48 51.74 12.93
C SER A 75 35.79 50.41 12.60
N ILE A 76 35.66 49.50 13.59
CA ILE A 76 35.08 48.16 13.37
C ILE A 76 33.65 48.01 13.90
N ILE A 77 33.15 48.95 14.72
CA ILE A 77 31.80 48.90 15.27
C ILE A 77 30.75 48.86 14.14
N ARG A 78 29.84 47.90 14.23
CA ARG A 78 28.68 47.76 13.33
C ARG A 78 27.42 47.50 14.16
N PRO A 79 26.23 47.93 13.70
CA PRO A 79 24.98 47.60 14.37
C PRO A 79 24.82 46.08 14.52
N LYS A 80 24.33 45.62 15.67
CA LYS A 80 24.11 44.19 15.90
C LYS A 80 22.86 43.76 15.15
N ILE A 81 23.01 42.81 14.22
CA ILE A 81 21.91 42.28 13.42
C ILE A 81 21.50 40.91 13.97
N VAL A 82 20.20 40.72 14.22
CA VAL A 82 19.59 39.44 14.59
C VAL A 82 18.34 39.25 13.72
N GLN A 83 18.20 38.09 13.07
CA GLN A 83 17.09 37.79 12.14
C GLN A 83 16.89 38.86 11.04
N GLY A 84 17.99 39.40 10.51
CA GLY A 84 17.95 40.41 9.44
C GLY A 84 17.55 41.83 9.89
N LYS A 85 17.28 42.05 11.19
CA LYS A 85 16.96 43.38 11.75
C LYS A 85 18.07 43.87 12.67
N SER A 86 18.33 45.18 12.65
CA SER A 86 19.26 45.83 13.58
C SER A 86 18.60 45.96 14.95
N LEU A 87 19.24 45.44 15.99
CA LEU A 87 18.77 45.50 17.37
C LEU A 87 18.82 46.94 17.91
N ASN A 88 17.69 47.45 18.37
CA ASN A 88 17.61 48.63 19.24
C ASN A 88 17.62 48.23 20.73
N GLY A 89 17.64 49.22 21.64
CA GLY A 89 17.72 48.94 23.08
C GLY A 89 16.55 48.10 23.63
N LYS A 90 15.32 48.31 23.15
CA LYS A 90 14.15 47.54 23.58
C LYS A 90 14.20 46.10 23.07
N GLU A 91 14.58 45.92 21.81
CA GLU A 91 14.73 44.59 21.20
C GLU A 91 15.89 43.82 21.84
N PHE A 92 16.97 44.51 22.22
CA PHE A 92 18.09 43.91 22.94
C PHE A 92 17.66 43.39 24.31
N VAL A 93 16.91 44.17 25.09
CA VAL A 93 16.38 43.72 26.40
C VAL A 93 15.48 42.50 26.23
N SER A 94 14.54 42.54 25.28
CA SER A 94 13.65 41.41 25.02
C SER A 94 14.41 40.16 24.55
N PHE A 95 15.45 40.33 23.74
CA PHE A 95 16.31 39.22 23.32
C PHE A 95 17.12 38.64 24.49
N LEU A 96 17.61 39.50 25.38
CA LEU A 96 18.34 39.08 26.58
C LEU A 96 17.45 38.30 27.55
N GLU A 97 16.21 38.74 27.76
CA GLU A 97 15.21 38.03 28.56
C GLU A 97 14.95 36.62 28.01
N GLN A 98 14.80 36.47 26.69
CA GLN A 98 14.63 35.17 26.05
C GLN A 98 15.85 34.25 26.26
N ILE A 99 17.06 34.79 26.17
CA ILE A 99 18.29 34.02 26.46
C ILE A 99 18.33 33.60 27.93
N LEU A 100 18.00 34.51 28.85
CA LEU A 100 17.96 34.22 30.29
C LEU A 100 16.94 33.14 30.64
N ASP A 101 15.76 33.18 30.03
CA ASP A 101 14.74 32.15 30.21
C ASP A 101 15.21 30.78 29.71
N ALA A 102 15.91 30.72 28.58
CA ALA A 102 16.51 29.50 28.05
C ALA A 102 17.63 28.96 28.96
N LEU A 103 18.49 29.86 29.47
CA LEU A 103 19.55 29.54 30.42
C LEU A 103 18.99 28.98 31.73
N ASN A 104 17.98 29.63 32.31
CA ASN A 104 17.36 29.26 33.58
C ASN A 104 16.63 27.92 33.50
N LYS A 105 16.18 27.51 32.31
CA LYS A 105 15.58 26.18 32.08
C LYS A 105 16.62 25.05 31.96
N GLY A 106 17.92 25.36 32.02
CA GLY A 106 19.00 24.38 32.07
C GLY A 106 19.38 23.77 30.73
N GLU A 107 19.03 24.41 29.61
CA GLU A 107 19.28 23.88 28.25
C GLU A 107 20.68 24.16 27.70
N ILE A 108 21.71 24.41 28.51
CA ILE A 108 23.10 24.50 28.01
C ILE A 108 23.92 23.33 28.56
N PRO A 109 24.16 22.27 27.76
CA PRO A 109 25.15 21.27 28.10
C PRO A 109 26.53 21.93 28.14
N SER A 110 27.27 21.73 29.22
CA SER A 110 28.64 22.21 29.44
C SER A 110 29.67 21.70 28.42
N THR A 111 29.26 20.83 27.50
CA THR A 111 30.12 20.16 26.49
C THR A 111 29.60 20.28 25.04
N GLY A 112 28.42 20.88 24.84
CA GLY A 112 27.80 21.00 23.51
C GLY A 112 28.12 22.32 22.82
N SER A 113 28.16 22.33 21.48
CA SER A 113 28.27 23.58 20.73
C SER A 113 27.02 24.43 20.97
N LEU A 114 27.20 25.70 21.34
CA LEU A 114 26.12 26.67 21.56
C LEU A 114 25.16 26.76 20.35
N VAL A 115 25.70 26.56 19.14
CA VAL A 115 24.94 26.51 17.89
C VAL A 115 23.95 25.36 17.87
N GLU A 116 24.32 24.18 18.38
CA GLU A 116 23.44 22.99 18.40
C GLU A 116 22.26 23.18 19.36
N VAL A 117 22.49 23.81 20.51
CA VAL A 117 21.44 24.12 21.50
C VAL A 117 20.40 25.06 20.89
N PHE A 118 20.83 26.18 20.33
CA PHE A 118 19.92 27.15 19.72
C PHE A 118 19.18 26.58 18.49
N ASN A 119 19.83 25.71 17.71
CA ASN A 119 19.20 25.10 16.54
C ASN A 119 18.27 23.94 16.87
N LYS A 120 18.34 23.34 18.07
CA LYS A 120 17.53 22.18 18.45
C LYS A 120 16.03 22.46 18.32
N GLY A 121 15.54 23.56 18.89
CA GLY A 121 14.13 23.93 18.81
C GLY A 121 13.66 24.26 17.39
N ILE A 122 14.56 24.75 16.52
CA ILE A 122 14.25 25.00 15.10
C ILE A 122 14.14 23.68 14.35
N LEU A 123 15.07 22.75 14.60
CA LEU A 123 15.08 21.40 14.02
C LEU A 123 13.77 20.67 14.34
N GLU A 124 13.35 20.67 15.61
CA GLU A 124 12.09 20.04 16.05
C GLU A 124 10.87 20.64 15.35
N ARG A 125 10.82 21.97 15.18
CA ARG A 125 9.73 22.64 14.43
C ARG A 125 9.73 22.26 12.96
N CYS A 126 10.90 22.20 12.30
CA CYS A 126 11.00 21.83 10.89
C CYS A 126 10.62 20.36 10.67
N LEU A 127 11.04 19.47 11.57
CA LEU A 127 10.63 18.07 11.56
C LEU A 127 9.12 17.92 11.75
N LYS A 128 8.53 18.69 12.66
CA LYS A 128 7.08 18.71 12.87
C LYS A 128 6.34 19.20 11.62
N LEU A 129 6.82 20.25 10.96
CA LEU A 129 6.26 20.74 9.70
C LEU A 129 6.29 19.67 8.60
N TYR A 130 7.41 18.97 8.46
CA TYR A 130 7.54 17.86 7.50
C TYR A 130 6.54 16.74 7.82
N ASN A 131 6.47 16.31 9.08
CA ASN A 131 5.53 15.28 9.54
C ASN A 131 4.07 15.65 9.27
N GLU A 132 3.65 16.87 9.61
CA GLU A 132 2.27 17.32 9.40
C GLU A 132 1.89 17.38 7.92
N ARG A 133 2.83 17.72 7.04
CA ARG A 133 2.60 17.73 5.59
C ARG A 133 2.51 16.32 5.04
N MET A 134 3.45 15.45 5.41
CA MET A 134 3.45 14.05 4.98
C MET A 134 2.23 13.28 5.51
N ALA A 135 1.75 13.58 6.72
CA ALA A 135 0.58 12.93 7.33
C ALA A 135 -0.74 13.24 6.60
N LYS A 136 -0.80 14.31 5.79
CA LYS A 136 -1.98 14.65 4.97
C LYS A 136 -2.08 13.79 3.71
N LEU A 137 -1.04 13.04 3.36
CA LEU A 137 -1.05 12.16 2.20
C LEU A 137 -1.93 10.93 2.48
N VAL A 138 -2.74 10.55 1.50
CA VAL A 138 -3.56 9.34 1.58
C VAL A 138 -2.76 8.16 1.03
N LEU A 139 -2.51 7.17 1.87
CA LEU A 139 -1.85 5.91 1.52
C LEU A 139 -2.90 4.80 1.26
N PRO A 140 -2.64 3.81 0.38
CA PRO A 140 -1.43 3.63 -0.40
C PRO A 140 -1.36 4.47 -1.68
N MET A 141 -0.16 4.85 -2.10
CA MET A 141 0.09 5.63 -3.31
C MET A 141 1.33 5.15 -4.09
N PRO A 142 1.46 5.47 -5.39
CA PRO A 142 2.62 5.09 -6.19
C PRO A 142 3.94 5.65 -5.61
N ARG A 143 5.02 4.86 -5.75
CA ARG A 143 6.35 5.22 -5.21
C ARG A 143 6.84 6.57 -5.75
N GLU A 144 6.64 6.84 -7.04
CA GLU A 144 7.03 8.11 -7.66
C GLU A 144 6.29 9.31 -7.08
N SER A 145 4.98 9.18 -6.87
CA SER A 145 4.16 10.23 -6.26
C SER A 145 4.56 10.50 -4.81
N LEU A 146 4.84 9.44 -4.04
CA LEU A 146 5.31 9.56 -2.66
C LEU A 146 6.70 10.21 -2.60
N GLN A 147 7.62 9.81 -3.48
CA GLN A 147 8.96 10.38 -3.58
C GLN A 147 8.90 11.87 -3.94
N LYS A 148 8.02 12.26 -4.88
CA LYS A 148 7.81 13.66 -5.26
C LYS A 148 7.33 14.50 -4.08
N ALA A 149 6.33 14.00 -3.33
CA ALA A 149 5.83 14.68 -2.15
C ALA A 149 6.90 14.82 -1.06
N HIS A 150 7.71 13.76 -0.84
CA HIS A 150 8.85 13.80 0.06
C HIS A 150 9.85 14.89 -0.32
N VAL A 151 10.29 14.94 -1.59
CA VAL A 151 11.25 15.96 -2.08
C VAL A 151 10.70 17.37 -1.87
N GLU A 152 9.43 17.61 -2.21
CA GLU A 152 8.77 18.90 -2.06
C GLU A 152 8.68 19.33 -0.58
N HIS A 153 8.22 18.44 0.30
CA HIS A 153 8.05 18.75 1.72
C HIS A 153 9.38 18.84 2.46
N ARG A 154 10.38 18.04 2.08
CA ARG A 154 11.76 18.14 2.55
C ARG A 154 12.35 19.50 2.19
N GLN A 155 12.24 19.92 0.92
CA GLN A 155 12.76 21.21 0.49
C GLN A 155 12.10 22.37 1.25
N ALA A 156 10.78 22.29 1.47
CA ALA A 156 10.08 23.31 2.25
C ALA A 156 10.54 23.36 3.72
N ALA A 157 10.79 22.21 4.35
CA ALA A 157 11.33 22.17 5.71
C ALA A 157 12.76 22.71 5.76
N MET A 158 13.59 22.40 4.76
CA MET A 158 14.96 22.92 4.65
C MET A 158 14.99 24.43 4.45
N ASN A 159 14.12 24.98 3.58
CA ASN A 159 14.04 26.43 3.39
C ASN A 159 13.68 27.17 4.69
N VAL A 160 12.73 26.63 5.47
CA VAL A 160 12.36 27.20 6.78
C VAL A 160 13.52 27.12 7.78
N PHE A 161 14.28 26.02 7.74
CA PHE A 161 15.48 25.88 8.56
C PHE A 161 16.54 26.91 8.18
N ASP A 162 16.83 27.06 6.89
CA ASP A 162 17.80 28.01 6.31
C ASP A 162 17.51 29.48 6.68
N GLU A 163 16.23 29.85 6.83
CA GLU A 163 15.83 31.19 7.25
C GLU A 163 16.01 31.47 8.75
N GLN A 164 15.88 30.44 9.59
CA GLN A 164 15.78 30.60 11.04
C GLN A 164 17.04 30.20 11.80
N HIS A 165 17.89 29.34 11.22
CA HIS A 165 18.99 28.73 11.94
C HIS A 165 20.05 29.74 12.38
N PHE A 166 20.71 29.41 13.48
CA PHE A 166 21.85 30.11 14.00
C PHE A 166 23.16 29.50 13.47
N GLY A 167 24.15 30.36 13.19
CA GLY A 167 25.50 29.96 12.75
C GLY A 167 25.62 29.66 11.25
N ARG A 168 26.02 30.65 10.43
CA ARG A 168 26.12 30.55 8.96
C ARG A 168 27.01 29.40 8.48
N HIS A 169 28.25 29.29 8.96
CA HIS A 169 29.19 28.24 8.52
C HIS A 169 29.13 26.94 9.34
N HIS A 170 28.49 26.96 10.52
CA HIS A 170 28.49 25.83 11.48
C HIS A 170 27.13 25.15 11.69
N ALA A 171 26.07 25.67 11.07
CA ALA A 171 24.80 24.97 11.00
C ALA A 171 24.85 23.72 10.12
N LYS A 172 25.92 23.48 9.34
CA LYS A 172 26.06 22.28 8.50
C LYS A 172 25.75 21.00 9.28
N LYS A 173 26.28 20.85 10.51
CA LYS A 173 25.99 19.69 11.36
C LYS A 173 24.52 19.61 11.78
N SER A 174 23.87 20.76 12.00
CA SER A 174 22.43 20.82 12.31
C SER A 174 21.56 20.54 11.08
N VAL A 175 21.98 20.97 9.88
CA VAL A 175 21.35 20.67 8.59
C VAL A 175 21.44 19.17 8.31
N ASP A 176 22.64 18.59 8.41
CA ASP A 176 22.86 17.16 8.22
C ASP A 176 22.00 16.33 9.20
N LYS A 177 21.89 16.80 10.45
CA LYS A 177 21.03 16.16 11.45
C LYS A 177 19.54 16.27 11.12
N LEU A 178 19.07 17.42 10.65
CA LEU A 178 17.67 17.57 10.20
C LEU A 178 17.38 16.63 9.04
N ASP A 179 18.31 16.51 8.10
CA ASP A 179 18.18 15.63 6.94
C ASP A 179 18.10 14.16 7.36
N GLU A 180 18.99 13.73 8.26
CA GLU A 180 18.98 12.36 8.80
C GLU A 180 17.65 12.01 9.48
N GLU A 181 17.09 12.93 10.28
CA GLU A 181 15.81 12.72 10.95
C GLU A 181 14.62 12.71 9.96
N ILE A 182 14.63 13.55 8.92
CA ILE A 182 13.64 13.52 7.84
C ILE A 182 13.69 12.18 7.10
N GLU A 183 14.89 11.68 6.78
CA GLU A 183 15.07 10.39 6.13
C GLU A 183 14.59 9.21 6.98
N LYS A 184 14.80 9.24 8.30
CA LYS A 184 14.25 8.23 9.24
C LYS A 184 12.72 8.21 9.19
N VAL A 185 12.09 9.38 9.26
CA VAL A 185 10.63 9.49 9.16
C VAL A 185 10.14 9.02 7.80
N TYR A 186 10.83 9.39 6.72
CA TYR A 186 10.46 9.00 5.37
C TYR A 186 10.48 7.48 5.18
N LYS A 187 11.50 6.79 5.69
CA LYS A 187 11.58 5.32 5.67
C LYS A 187 10.38 4.68 6.36
N ASN A 188 9.95 5.22 7.51
CA ASN A 188 8.77 4.71 8.22
C ASN A 188 7.49 4.88 7.38
N ILE A 189 7.33 6.02 6.70
CA ILE A 189 6.18 6.27 5.82
C ILE A 189 6.22 5.34 4.59
N MET A 190 7.40 5.09 4.02
CA MET A 190 7.55 4.14 2.92
C MET A 190 7.12 2.72 3.33
N LEU A 191 7.55 2.26 4.50
CA LEU A 191 7.15 0.95 5.03
C LEU A 191 5.64 0.88 5.28
N ALA A 192 5.04 1.95 5.82
CA ALA A 192 3.60 2.03 6.00
C ALA A 192 2.85 2.01 4.65
N ASN A 193 3.35 2.71 3.64
CA ASN A 193 2.78 2.72 2.29
C ASN A 193 2.84 1.33 1.63
N GLU A 194 3.96 0.64 1.76
CA GLU A 194 4.14 -0.73 1.26
C GLU A 194 3.22 -1.71 1.98
N TYR A 195 3.12 -1.62 3.31
CA TYR A 195 2.21 -2.45 4.09
C TYR A 195 0.75 -2.27 3.67
N GLN A 196 0.29 -1.02 3.54
CA GLN A 196 -1.10 -0.74 3.12
C GLN A 196 -1.36 -1.18 1.67
N SER A 197 -0.39 -0.99 0.77
CA SER A 197 -0.48 -1.46 -0.62
C SER A 197 -0.58 -2.97 -0.70
N SER A 198 0.27 -3.70 0.03
CA SER A 198 0.22 -5.17 0.11
C SER A 198 -1.11 -5.65 0.69
N LYS A 199 -1.59 -5.04 1.78
CA LYS A 199 -2.88 -5.41 2.39
C LYS A 199 -4.05 -5.22 1.42
N LEU A 200 -4.08 -4.11 0.69
CA LEU A 200 -5.12 -3.82 -0.31
C LEU A 200 -5.08 -4.83 -1.45
N CYS A 201 -3.91 -5.05 -2.04
CA CYS A 201 -3.76 -5.91 -3.21
C CYS A 201 -3.91 -7.40 -2.87
N GLU A 202 -3.49 -7.86 -1.68
CA GLU A 202 -3.78 -9.22 -1.20
C GLU A 202 -5.29 -9.41 -1.00
N ALA A 203 -5.99 -8.45 -0.39
CA ALA A 203 -7.44 -8.57 -0.22
C ALA A 203 -8.21 -8.67 -1.55
N LEU A 204 -7.77 -7.92 -2.57
CA LEU A 204 -8.31 -8.04 -3.93
C LEU A 204 -7.95 -9.38 -4.57
N TYR A 205 -6.72 -9.86 -4.37
CA TYR A 205 -6.26 -11.15 -4.85
C TYR A 205 -7.09 -12.30 -4.27
N THR A 206 -7.22 -12.37 -2.95
CA THR A 206 -8.02 -13.41 -2.27
C THR A 206 -9.48 -13.37 -2.70
N ARG A 207 -10.08 -12.17 -2.82
CA ARG A 207 -11.46 -12.05 -3.32
C ARG A 207 -11.62 -12.60 -4.74
N CYS A 208 -10.63 -12.38 -5.61
CA CYS A 208 -10.65 -12.92 -6.96
C CYS A 208 -10.46 -14.44 -6.96
N GLU A 209 -9.54 -14.96 -6.14
CA GLU A 209 -9.29 -16.38 -5.94
C GLU A 209 -10.56 -17.11 -5.47
N ASP A 210 -11.18 -16.65 -4.38
CA ASP A 210 -12.42 -17.20 -3.84
C ASP A 210 -13.54 -17.24 -4.88
N LYS A 211 -13.64 -16.18 -5.70
CA LYS A 211 -14.63 -16.11 -6.77
C LYS A 211 -14.34 -17.10 -7.89
N MET A 212 -13.08 -17.27 -8.26
CA MET A 212 -12.69 -18.26 -9.27
C MET A 212 -12.97 -19.69 -8.77
N ASP A 213 -12.63 -19.98 -7.53
CA ASP A 213 -12.88 -21.28 -6.90
C ASP A 213 -14.38 -21.60 -6.82
N HIS A 214 -15.21 -20.61 -6.45
CA HIS A 214 -16.66 -20.77 -6.50
C HIS A 214 -17.15 -21.10 -7.92
N LEU A 215 -16.63 -20.44 -8.95
CA LEU A 215 -17.03 -20.68 -10.34
C LEU A 215 -16.61 -22.07 -10.85
N GLN A 216 -15.54 -22.66 -10.30
CA GLN A 216 -15.11 -24.03 -10.63
C GLN A 216 -16.03 -25.12 -10.05
N VAL A 217 -16.67 -24.86 -8.90
CA VAL A 217 -17.49 -25.85 -8.19
C VAL A 217 -18.97 -25.83 -8.60
N LEU A 218 -19.39 -24.94 -9.52
CA LEU A 218 -20.76 -24.88 -10.02
C LEU A 218 -21.24 -26.25 -10.57
N ARG A 219 -22.51 -26.58 -10.31
CA ARG A 219 -23.12 -27.87 -10.71
C ARG A 219 -23.24 -27.97 -12.22
N LEU A 220 -23.70 -26.90 -12.86
CA LEU A 220 -23.65 -26.73 -14.31
C LEU A 220 -22.48 -25.81 -14.66
N PRO A 221 -21.37 -26.36 -15.15
CA PRO A 221 -20.21 -25.54 -15.47
C PRO A 221 -20.51 -24.78 -16.78
N SER A 222 -20.20 -23.47 -16.81
CA SER A 222 -20.36 -22.60 -17.98
C SER A 222 -19.09 -21.78 -18.19
N MET A 223 -18.56 -21.86 -19.40
CA MET A 223 -17.39 -21.11 -19.85
C MET A 223 -17.67 -19.60 -19.92
N ALA A 224 -18.89 -19.21 -20.29
CA ALA A 224 -19.28 -17.80 -20.35
C ALA A 224 -19.24 -17.13 -18.97
N LYS A 225 -19.80 -17.78 -17.94
CA LYS A 225 -19.77 -17.29 -16.56
C LYS A 225 -18.35 -17.20 -16.00
N PHE A 226 -17.53 -18.22 -16.26
CA PHE A 226 -16.12 -18.23 -15.86
C PHE A 226 -15.35 -17.06 -16.50
N ASN A 227 -15.48 -16.88 -17.82
CA ASN A 227 -14.81 -15.79 -18.55
C ASN A 227 -15.29 -14.39 -18.10
N ALA A 228 -16.59 -14.23 -17.82
CA ALA A 228 -17.11 -12.97 -17.28
C ALA A 228 -16.52 -12.67 -15.89
N GLY A 229 -16.46 -13.68 -15.02
CA GLY A 229 -15.81 -13.57 -13.72
C GLY A 229 -14.33 -13.22 -13.83
N PHE A 230 -13.61 -13.87 -14.75
CA PHE A 230 -12.20 -13.63 -15.04
C PHE A 230 -11.95 -12.17 -15.45
N ILE A 231 -12.71 -11.66 -16.42
CA ILE A 231 -12.57 -10.27 -16.91
C ILE A 231 -12.86 -9.29 -15.78
N GLN A 232 -13.91 -9.53 -15.00
CA GLN A 232 -14.27 -8.68 -13.87
C GLN A 232 -13.17 -8.65 -12.80
N CYS A 233 -12.58 -9.79 -12.45
CA CYS A 233 -11.47 -9.87 -11.51
C CYS A 233 -10.25 -9.09 -12.01
N ASN A 234 -9.90 -9.26 -13.29
CA ASN A 234 -8.78 -8.55 -13.90
C ASN A 234 -8.99 -7.02 -13.88
N GLN A 235 -10.18 -6.56 -14.27
CA GLN A 235 -10.53 -5.14 -14.27
C GLN A 235 -10.55 -4.53 -12.85
N SER A 236 -11.17 -5.21 -11.88
CA SER A 236 -11.21 -4.77 -10.48
C SER A 236 -9.81 -4.69 -9.90
N PHE A 237 -8.96 -5.69 -10.15
CA PHE A 237 -7.58 -5.68 -9.68
C PHE A 237 -6.77 -4.50 -10.25
N HIS A 238 -6.81 -4.27 -11.56
CA HIS A 238 -6.07 -3.17 -12.18
C HIS A 238 -6.55 -1.79 -11.74
N GLY A 239 -7.85 -1.63 -11.52
CA GLY A 239 -8.47 -0.36 -11.12
C GLY A 239 -8.32 -0.03 -9.63
N GLU A 240 -8.38 -1.03 -8.74
CA GLU A 240 -8.40 -0.81 -7.29
C GLU A 240 -7.03 -1.02 -6.62
N CYS A 241 -6.16 -1.90 -7.14
CA CYS A 241 -4.83 -2.12 -6.57
C CYS A 241 -3.88 -0.97 -6.94
N VAL A 242 -3.37 -0.29 -5.91
CA VAL A 242 -2.49 0.87 -6.00
C VAL A 242 -1.29 0.71 -5.05
N GLY A 243 -0.15 1.27 -5.47
CA GLY A 243 1.06 1.38 -4.65
C GLY A 243 2.20 0.45 -5.09
N PRO A 244 3.29 0.38 -4.31
CA PRO A 244 4.51 -0.33 -4.69
C PRO A 244 4.31 -1.84 -4.87
N SER A 245 3.34 -2.44 -4.18
CA SER A 245 3.12 -3.89 -4.21
C SER A 245 2.39 -4.35 -5.46
N LYS A 246 1.82 -3.43 -6.26
CA LYS A 246 0.98 -3.74 -7.43
C LYS A 246 1.66 -4.69 -8.41
N ILE A 247 2.89 -4.41 -8.83
CA ILE A 247 3.61 -5.18 -9.86
C ILE A 247 3.81 -6.64 -9.42
N ASN A 248 4.14 -6.84 -8.13
CA ASN A 248 4.34 -8.18 -7.57
C ASN A 248 3.02 -8.97 -7.55
N TYR A 249 1.94 -8.34 -7.08
CA TYR A 249 0.62 -8.97 -7.04
C TYR A 249 0.01 -9.18 -8.42
N GLU A 250 0.29 -8.31 -9.39
CA GLU A 250 -0.16 -8.45 -10.78
C GLU A 250 0.41 -9.71 -11.40
N THR A 251 1.72 -9.95 -11.22
CA THR A 251 2.37 -11.18 -11.68
C THR A 251 1.77 -12.42 -11.01
N ARG A 252 1.53 -12.37 -9.69
CA ARG A 252 0.90 -13.46 -8.93
C ARG A 252 -0.55 -13.72 -9.36
N MET A 253 -1.30 -12.66 -9.62
CA MET A 253 -2.68 -12.69 -10.09
C MET A 253 -2.77 -13.34 -11.48
N MET A 254 -1.97 -12.90 -12.44
CA MET A 254 -1.95 -13.45 -13.79
C MET A 254 -1.66 -14.95 -13.78
N LYS A 255 -0.68 -15.40 -12.99
CA LYS A 255 -0.35 -16.81 -12.83
C LYS A 255 -1.50 -17.62 -12.21
N MET A 256 -2.17 -17.08 -11.17
CA MET A 256 -3.32 -17.74 -10.56
C MET A 256 -4.48 -17.86 -11.53
N LEU A 257 -4.79 -16.78 -12.25
CA LEU A 257 -5.87 -16.73 -13.25
C LEU A 257 -5.62 -17.71 -14.42
N GLU A 258 -4.39 -17.81 -14.91
CA GLU A 258 -4.02 -18.76 -15.96
C GLU A 258 -4.13 -20.22 -15.50
N LYS A 259 -3.66 -20.51 -14.27
CA LYS A 259 -3.80 -21.83 -13.64
C LYS A 259 -5.27 -22.19 -13.42
N SER A 260 -6.06 -21.25 -12.91
CA SER A 260 -7.50 -21.45 -12.68
C SER A 260 -8.25 -21.71 -13.99
N LYS A 261 -7.92 -20.97 -15.06
CA LYS A 261 -8.52 -21.16 -16.39
C LYS A 261 -8.20 -22.53 -16.99
N SER A 262 -6.94 -22.94 -16.97
CA SER A 262 -6.53 -24.25 -17.49
C SER A 262 -7.16 -25.40 -16.71
N SER A 263 -7.20 -25.31 -15.39
CA SER A 263 -7.88 -26.28 -14.52
C SER A 263 -9.38 -26.34 -14.82
N PHE A 264 -10.04 -25.18 -14.93
CA PHE A 264 -11.46 -25.09 -15.24
C PHE A 264 -11.79 -25.73 -16.60
N ILE A 265 -11.02 -25.45 -17.65
CA ILE A 265 -11.26 -26.03 -18.99
C ILE A 265 -11.15 -27.55 -18.95
N LYS A 266 -10.17 -28.09 -18.23
CA LYS A 266 -9.99 -29.54 -18.09
C LYS A 266 -11.19 -30.18 -17.37
N ASP A 267 -11.57 -29.64 -16.22
CA ASP A 267 -12.71 -30.15 -15.43
C ASP A 267 -14.05 -29.96 -16.15
N TYR A 268 -14.25 -28.82 -16.81
CA TYR A 268 -15.42 -28.53 -17.63
C TYR A 268 -15.62 -29.59 -18.71
N ASN A 269 -14.58 -29.85 -19.50
CA ASN A 269 -14.67 -30.82 -20.59
C ASN A 269 -14.89 -32.25 -20.08
N HIS A 270 -14.26 -32.63 -18.96
CA HIS A 270 -14.46 -33.94 -18.35
C HIS A 270 -15.89 -34.11 -17.82
N ARG A 271 -16.43 -33.10 -17.11
CA ARG A 271 -17.81 -33.12 -16.61
C ARG A 271 -18.82 -33.14 -17.75
N LEU A 272 -18.64 -32.30 -18.77
CA LEU A 272 -19.50 -32.25 -19.94
C LEU A 272 -19.53 -33.60 -20.66
N PHE A 273 -18.37 -34.22 -20.87
CA PHE A 273 -18.27 -35.55 -21.47
C PHE A 273 -19.07 -36.59 -20.67
N ASN A 274 -18.87 -36.66 -19.34
CA ASN A 274 -19.60 -37.59 -18.48
C ASN A 274 -21.12 -37.34 -18.50
N TRP A 275 -21.54 -36.06 -18.47
CA TRP A 275 -22.95 -35.69 -18.59
C TRP A 275 -23.55 -36.09 -19.93
N LEU A 276 -22.83 -35.89 -21.05
CA LEU A 276 -23.28 -36.30 -22.38
C LEU A 276 -23.43 -37.82 -22.51
N VAL A 277 -22.50 -38.59 -21.94
CA VAL A 277 -22.60 -40.06 -21.91
C VAL A 277 -23.84 -40.49 -21.12
N ALA A 278 -24.03 -39.97 -19.91
CA ALA A 278 -25.20 -40.28 -19.09
C ALA A 278 -26.52 -39.84 -19.77
N PHE A 279 -26.53 -38.66 -20.39
CA PHE A 279 -27.67 -38.13 -21.12
C PHE A 279 -28.03 -38.99 -22.33
N SER A 280 -27.04 -39.46 -23.10
CA SER A 280 -27.30 -40.32 -24.26
C SER A 280 -27.96 -41.65 -23.87
N LEU A 281 -27.50 -42.30 -22.79
CA LEU A 281 -28.13 -43.52 -22.25
C LEU A 281 -29.55 -43.25 -21.76
N PHE A 282 -29.77 -42.14 -21.05
CA PHE A 282 -31.11 -41.75 -20.60
C PHE A 282 -32.07 -41.51 -21.78
N MET A 283 -31.60 -40.84 -22.84
CA MET A 283 -32.40 -40.56 -24.03
C MET A 283 -32.77 -41.83 -24.81
N VAL A 284 -31.94 -42.88 -24.81
CA VAL A 284 -32.30 -44.20 -25.36
C VAL A 284 -33.53 -44.77 -24.62
N VAL A 285 -33.53 -44.73 -23.29
CA VAL A 285 -34.64 -45.22 -22.47
C VAL A 285 -35.91 -44.38 -22.71
N VAL A 286 -35.79 -43.05 -22.72
CA VAL A 286 -36.93 -42.15 -22.96
C VAL A 286 -37.49 -42.31 -24.37
N GLY A 287 -36.63 -42.38 -25.39
CA GLY A 287 -37.02 -42.58 -26.79
C GLY A 287 -37.82 -43.87 -26.97
N ARG A 288 -37.35 -44.96 -26.36
CA ARG A 288 -37.98 -46.28 -26.47
C ARG A 288 -39.27 -46.42 -25.67
N PHE A 289 -39.30 -45.92 -24.42
CA PHE A 289 -40.41 -46.22 -23.49
C PHE A 289 -41.43 -45.09 -23.33
N VAL A 290 -41.02 -43.83 -23.52
CA VAL A 290 -41.89 -42.66 -23.27
C VAL A 290 -42.42 -42.09 -24.57
N ILE A 291 -41.53 -41.70 -25.49
CA ILE A 291 -41.90 -41.00 -26.73
C ILE A 291 -42.26 -41.99 -27.85
N LYS A 292 -41.72 -43.23 -27.79
CA LYS A 292 -41.88 -44.27 -28.82
C LYS A 292 -41.50 -43.79 -30.23
N PHE A 293 -40.45 -42.97 -30.31
CA PHE A 293 -40.00 -42.37 -31.56
C PHE A 293 -38.60 -42.86 -31.93
N ILE A 294 -38.55 -43.69 -32.98
CA ILE A 294 -37.36 -44.45 -33.39
C ILE A 294 -36.19 -43.55 -33.78
N LEU A 295 -36.44 -42.37 -34.38
CA LEU A 295 -35.35 -41.47 -34.78
C LEU A 295 -34.58 -40.89 -33.58
N VAL A 296 -35.26 -40.66 -32.44
CA VAL A 296 -34.60 -40.19 -31.22
C VAL A 296 -33.75 -41.31 -30.60
N GLU A 297 -34.22 -42.56 -30.67
CA GLU A 297 -33.45 -43.72 -30.25
C GLU A 297 -32.19 -43.92 -31.11
N ILE A 298 -32.31 -43.88 -32.43
CA ILE A 298 -31.17 -44.00 -33.36
C ILE A 298 -30.16 -42.87 -33.11
N GLY A 299 -30.63 -41.62 -32.98
CA GLY A 299 -29.76 -40.48 -32.70
C GLY A 299 -29.00 -40.61 -31.37
N ALA A 300 -29.66 -41.10 -30.31
CA ALA A 300 -29.03 -41.31 -29.01
C ALA A 300 -27.98 -42.43 -29.04
N TRP A 301 -28.24 -43.52 -29.76
CA TRP A 301 -27.26 -44.60 -29.97
C TRP A 301 -26.05 -44.13 -30.77
N ILE A 302 -26.25 -43.35 -31.84
CA ILE A 302 -25.15 -42.77 -32.63
C ILE A 302 -24.27 -41.89 -31.73
N LEU A 303 -24.87 -41.02 -30.92
CA LEU A 303 -24.13 -40.16 -29.99
C LEU A 303 -23.35 -40.98 -28.95
N PHE A 304 -23.96 -42.01 -28.36
CA PHE A 304 -23.30 -42.87 -27.38
C PHE A 304 -22.11 -43.63 -27.98
N ILE A 305 -22.31 -44.26 -29.15
CA ILE A 305 -21.24 -44.99 -29.86
C ILE A 305 -20.11 -44.03 -30.24
N PHE A 306 -20.43 -42.82 -30.70
CA PHE A 306 -19.42 -41.81 -31.01
C PHE A 306 -18.58 -41.48 -29.77
N LEU A 307 -19.20 -41.19 -28.63
CA LEU A 307 -18.50 -40.82 -27.39
C LEU A 307 -17.60 -41.96 -26.84
N GLU A 308 -18.10 -43.20 -26.81
CA GLU A 308 -17.33 -44.38 -26.34
C GLU A 308 -16.24 -44.83 -27.32
N THR A 309 -16.53 -44.83 -28.61
CA THR A 309 -15.56 -45.26 -29.62
C THR A 309 -14.40 -44.26 -29.69
N TYR A 310 -14.68 -42.97 -29.53
CA TYR A 310 -13.66 -41.94 -29.56
C TYR A 310 -12.67 -42.06 -28.39
N THR A 311 -13.15 -42.30 -27.16
CA THR A 311 -12.28 -42.46 -25.99
C THR A 311 -11.44 -43.73 -26.06
N ARG A 312 -11.97 -44.83 -26.60
CA ARG A 312 -11.23 -46.09 -26.80
C ARG A 312 -10.20 -46.02 -27.91
N MET A 313 -10.47 -45.26 -28.97
CA MET A 313 -9.56 -45.16 -30.12
C MET A 313 -8.35 -44.26 -29.85
N PHE A 314 -8.50 -43.19 -29.06
CA PHE A 314 -7.43 -42.22 -28.79
C PHE A 314 -6.79 -42.34 -27.40
N TRP A 315 -7.16 -43.36 -26.60
CA TRP A 315 -6.64 -43.64 -25.25
C TRP A 315 -6.77 -42.50 -24.22
N SER A 316 -7.22 -41.31 -24.61
CA SER A 316 -7.49 -40.16 -23.76
C SER A 316 -8.63 -39.31 -24.35
N ALA A 317 -9.44 -38.70 -23.47
CA ALA A 317 -10.48 -37.75 -23.88
C ALA A 317 -9.91 -36.37 -24.27
N GLU A 318 -8.64 -36.09 -23.96
CA GLU A 318 -8.02 -34.78 -24.19
C GLU A 318 -7.83 -34.47 -25.68
N SER A 319 -7.65 -35.48 -26.54
CA SER A 319 -7.56 -35.30 -27.99
C SER A 319 -8.90 -34.88 -28.63
N LEU A 320 -10.04 -35.23 -28.00
CA LEU A 320 -11.38 -34.83 -28.43
C LEU A 320 -11.58 -33.32 -28.30
N TYR A 321 -10.96 -32.72 -27.27
CA TYR A 321 -11.22 -31.33 -26.89
C TYR A 321 -10.75 -30.30 -27.93
N TYR A 322 -9.84 -30.70 -28.81
CA TYR A 322 -9.30 -29.88 -29.90
C TYR A 322 -9.99 -30.12 -31.25
N ASN A 323 -10.98 -31.01 -31.30
CA ASN A 323 -11.70 -31.33 -32.54
C ASN A 323 -12.82 -30.30 -32.80
N PRO A 324 -13.00 -29.80 -34.05
CA PRO A 324 -14.08 -28.88 -34.40
C PRO A 324 -15.49 -29.40 -34.06
N VAL A 325 -15.71 -30.72 -34.10
CA VAL A 325 -17.00 -31.35 -33.71
C VAL A 325 -17.27 -31.16 -32.21
N TRP A 326 -16.25 -31.26 -31.36
CA TRP A 326 -16.39 -31.02 -29.92
C TRP A 326 -16.71 -29.55 -29.62
N HIS A 327 -16.06 -28.62 -30.32
CA HIS A 327 -16.37 -27.19 -30.20
C HIS A 327 -17.82 -26.87 -30.59
N PHE A 328 -18.38 -27.55 -31.59
CA PHE A 328 -19.80 -27.42 -31.93
C PHE A 328 -20.72 -27.95 -30.81
N ILE A 329 -20.39 -29.10 -30.21
CA ILE A 329 -21.15 -29.67 -29.07
C ILE A 329 -21.08 -28.74 -27.86
N VAL A 330 -19.90 -28.21 -27.54
CA VAL A 330 -19.70 -27.23 -26.46
C VAL A 330 -20.51 -25.97 -26.73
N ALA A 331 -20.52 -25.44 -27.95
CA ALA A 331 -21.31 -24.26 -28.30
C ALA A 331 -22.83 -24.49 -28.18
N ALA A 332 -23.31 -25.66 -28.60
CA ALA A 332 -24.71 -26.05 -28.44
C ALA A 332 -25.10 -26.19 -26.96
N TRP A 333 -24.22 -26.80 -26.15
CA TRP A 333 -24.40 -26.91 -24.70
C TRP A 333 -24.41 -25.55 -24.00
N GLU A 334 -23.46 -24.67 -24.31
CA GLU A 334 -23.42 -23.31 -23.75
C GLU A 334 -24.68 -22.53 -24.13
N THR A 335 -25.19 -22.66 -25.36
CA THR A 335 -26.44 -22.00 -25.77
C THR A 335 -27.66 -22.53 -25.00
N LEU A 336 -27.67 -23.82 -24.65
CA LEU A 336 -28.75 -24.45 -23.88
C LEU A 336 -28.71 -24.12 -22.39
N VAL A 337 -27.51 -24.14 -21.78
CA VAL A 337 -27.32 -23.93 -20.34
C VAL A 337 -27.24 -22.44 -19.97
N TYR A 338 -26.69 -21.63 -20.87
CA TYR A 338 -26.57 -20.18 -20.72
C TYR A 338 -27.62 -19.47 -21.60
N SER A 339 -28.88 -19.53 -21.17
CA SER A 339 -29.96 -18.71 -21.70
C SER A 339 -30.05 -17.41 -20.90
N PRO A 340 -30.13 -16.21 -21.52
CA PRO A 340 -30.33 -14.94 -20.81
C PRO A 340 -31.61 -14.90 -19.94
N ILE A 341 -32.52 -15.85 -20.15
CA ILE A 341 -33.86 -15.88 -19.55
C ILE A 341 -34.00 -17.02 -18.51
N LEU A 342 -33.19 -18.09 -18.61
CA LEU A 342 -33.25 -19.25 -17.72
C LEU A 342 -31.85 -19.69 -17.32
N ASP A 343 -31.43 -19.30 -16.11
CA ASP A 343 -30.22 -19.82 -15.50
C ASP A 343 -30.48 -21.25 -14.99
N LEU A 344 -30.21 -22.26 -15.82
CA LEU A 344 -30.52 -23.66 -15.50
C LEU A 344 -29.80 -24.15 -14.24
N ASP A 345 -28.69 -23.56 -13.83
CA ASP A 345 -27.99 -23.98 -12.59
C ASP A 345 -28.88 -23.76 -11.35
N ARG A 346 -29.72 -22.72 -11.39
CA ARG A 346 -30.66 -22.39 -10.32
C ARG A 346 -32.06 -22.98 -10.55
N TRP A 347 -32.47 -23.15 -11.81
CA TRP A 347 -33.83 -23.51 -12.18
C TRP A 347 -34.01 -24.94 -12.70
N ALA A 348 -32.95 -25.71 -12.94
CA ALA A 348 -33.05 -27.08 -13.47
C ALA A 348 -33.86 -28.00 -12.56
N ILE A 349 -33.67 -27.94 -11.24
CA ILE A 349 -34.41 -28.76 -10.28
C ILE A 349 -35.91 -28.38 -10.27
N PRO A 350 -36.29 -27.09 -10.11
CA PRO A 350 -37.69 -26.66 -10.22
C PRO A 350 -38.36 -27.08 -11.54
N VAL A 351 -37.68 -26.89 -12.68
CA VAL A 351 -38.23 -27.22 -14.00
C VAL A 351 -38.43 -28.73 -14.16
N CYS A 352 -37.47 -29.55 -13.72
CA CYS A 352 -37.62 -31.00 -13.70
C CYS A 352 -38.79 -31.46 -12.83
N VAL A 353 -38.97 -30.89 -11.64
CA VAL A 353 -40.09 -31.21 -10.75
C VAL A 353 -41.42 -30.84 -11.39
N MET A 354 -41.52 -29.66 -11.99
CA MET A 354 -42.73 -29.21 -12.69
C MET A 354 -43.07 -30.10 -13.90
N ALA A 355 -42.07 -30.53 -14.66
CA ALA A 355 -42.24 -31.45 -15.78
C ALA A 355 -42.74 -32.83 -15.32
N VAL A 356 -42.20 -33.38 -14.22
CA VAL A 356 -42.66 -34.64 -13.64
C VAL A 356 -44.11 -34.53 -13.16
N ILE A 357 -44.47 -33.45 -12.46
CA ILE A 357 -45.85 -33.19 -12.02
C ILE A 357 -46.78 -33.11 -13.23
N PHE A 358 -46.38 -32.44 -14.30
CA PHE A 358 -47.18 -32.30 -15.51
C PHE A 358 -47.38 -33.64 -16.24
N VAL A 359 -46.34 -34.48 -16.32
CA VAL A 359 -46.43 -35.85 -16.90
C VAL A 359 -47.33 -36.74 -16.06
N VAL A 360 -47.22 -36.69 -14.73
CA VAL A 360 -48.11 -37.43 -13.81
C VAL A 360 -49.55 -36.95 -13.96
N TYR A 361 -49.77 -35.64 -13.99
CA TYR A 361 -51.09 -35.04 -14.20
C TYR A 361 -51.71 -35.49 -15.52
N TRP A 362 -50.97 -35.43 -16.64
CA TRP A 362 -51.43 -35.88 -17.95
C TRP A 362 -51.74 -37.38 -17.94
N ARG A 363 -50.91 -38.20 -17.29
CA ARG A 363 -51.11 -39.66 -17.24
C ARG A 363 -52.29 -40.07 -16.34
N CYS A 364 -52.56 -39.32 -15.28
CA CYS A 364 -53.69 -39.53 -14.38
C CYS A 364 -55.03 -39.02 -14.97
N TYR A 365 -55.03 -37.88 -15.66
CA TYR A 365 -56.25 -37.28 -16.22
C TYR A 365 -56.53 -37.65 -17.68
N GLY A 366 -55.50 -37.94 -18.48
CA GLY A 366 -55.64 -38.31 -19.90
C GLY A 366 -56.16 -39.72 -20.15
N ARG A 367 -56.11 -40.62 -19.15
CA ARG A 367 -56.65 -41.99 -19.25
C ARG A 367 -58.17 -42.10 -19.11
N ARG A 368 -58.89 -41.00 -18.84
CA ARG A 368 -60.36 -41.03 -18.60
C ARG A 368 -61.25 -40.85 -19.83
N LYS A 369 -60.69 -40.78 -21.04
CA LYS A 369 -61.49 -40.76 -22.27
C LYS A 369 -60.94 -41.81 -23.22
N HIS A 370 -61.59 -42.97 -23.32
CA HIS A 370 -61.72 -43.89 -24.47
C HIS A 370 -62.22 -45.27 -23.96
N GLY A 371 -63.50 -45.60 -24.20
CA GLY A 371 -64.02 -46.98 -24.18
C GLY A 371 -65.37 -47.19 -23.47
N PRO A 372 -66.30 -48.01 -24.00
CA PRO A 372 -67.75 -47.79 -23.95
C PRO A 372 -68.55 -48.79 -23.08
N MET A 373 -69.82 -48.42 -22.84
CA MET A 373 -71.01 -49.27 -22.63
C MET A 373 -70.96 -50.37 -21.54
N LEU A 374 -71.66 -50.14 -20.43
CA LEU A 374 -71.99 -51.16 -19.43
C LEU A 374 -73.49 -51.49 -19.51
N LEU A 375 -73.80 -52.67 -20.06
CA LEU A 375 -75.01 -53.43 -19.82
C LEU A 375 -75.05 -53.85 -18.34
N LEU A 376 -76.15 -53.56 -17.65
CA LEU A 376 -76.46 -54.02 -16.29
C LEU A 376 -76.93 -55.49 -16.31
N PRO A 377 -76.52 -56.32 -15.33
CA PRO A 377 -77.30 -57.47 -14.94
C PRO A 377 -77.81 -57.38 -13.47
N MET A 378 -79.14 -57.52 -13.38
CA MET A 378 -79.91 -58.42 -12.51
C MET A 378 -79.60 -58.52 -11.01
N TYR A 379 -80.62 -58.11 -10.24
CA TYR A 379 -80.83 -58.31 -8.82
C TYR A 379 -81.59 -59.63 -8.58
N SER A 380 -81.04 -60.55 -7.78
CA SER A 380 -81.84 -61.56 -7.09
C SER A 380 -81.04 -62.15 -5.93
N ASN A 381 -81.51 -61.94 -4.70
CA ASN A 381 -81.04 -62.64 -3.51
C ASN A 381 -82.27 -63.12 -2.73
N PRO A 382 -82.42 -64.43 -2.46
CA PRO A 382 -83.44 -64.92 -1.54
C PRO A 382 -82.81 -65.11 -0.14
N LYS A 383 -83.45 -64.51 0.87
CA LYS A 383 -83.17 -64.80 2.28
C LYS A 383 -84.50 -65.10 2.97
N ASP A 384 -84.62 -66.33 3.45
CA ASP A 384 -85.32 -66.75 4.68
C ASP A 384 -85.33 -68.29 4.70
N ARG A 385 -85.15 -69.02 5.79
CA ARG A 385 -85.49 -68.72 7.19
C ARG A 385 -84.86 -69.82 8.06
N HIS A 386 -84.47 -69.53 9.30
CA HIS A 386 -84.57 -70.50 10.39
C HIS A 386 -84.97 -69.79 11.68
N ARG A 387 -86.18 -70.15 12.18
CA ARG A 387 -86.65 -70.37 13.57
C ARG A 387 -86.05 -69.53 14.71
N THR A 388 -86.73 -69.07 15.77
CA THR A 388 -88.13 -69.04 16.28
C THR A 388 -88.01 -68.38 17.66
N GLU A 389 -88.89 -67.46 18.02
CA GLU A 389 -89.70 -67.39 19.26
C GLU A 389 -90.59 -66.14 19.22
#